data_AF-A0A1I3WX64-F1
#
_entry.id   AF-A0A1I3WX64-F1
#
_cell.length_a   1.000
_cell.length_b   1.000
_cell.length_c   1.000
_cell.angle_alpha   90.00
_cell.angle_beta   90.00
_cell.angle_gamma   90.00
#
_symmetry.space_group_name_H-M   'P 1'
#
loop_
_entity.id
_entity.type
_entity.pdbx_description
1 polymer ?
#
loop_
_entity_poly.entity_id
_entity_poly.type
_entity_poly.pdbx_seq_one_letter_code
_entity_poly.pdbx_strand_id
1 'polypeptide(L)'
;MKTVAPFLVFLAVAMLSGCYSNEVKRDPAFAAVRPEPIEPQDNYDGAIFDARNNISLFEDYRARRVGDILTVKLEEQTDAKKETETKINKSNNNSIDNPTLFGTTPQFNLPGQLPLASTKDNNLAFGLGSNSNFKGQGDSDQKNELTGNISVSVVEVLPNGNMVIRGERVVTINQGNEYIRLSGMISPRDIEADNSISSIRIADAQISYVGDGPTNDANVMGWLSRFFVSALMPF
;
A
#
# COMPACT_ATOMS: atom_id res chain seq x y z
N MET A 1 17.53 5.81 42.22
CA MET A 1 16.29 5.14 41.76
C MET A 1 15.09 6.08 41.63
N LYS A 2 14.95 7.16 42.42
CA LYS A 2 13.78 8.07 42.37
C LYS A 2 13.68 8.95 41.10
N THR A 3 14.77 9.15 40.37
CA THR A 3 14.82 9.99 39.15
C THR A 3 14.51 9.24 37.86
N VAL A 4 14.53 7.90 37.87
CA VAL A 4 14.30 7.06 36.68
C VAL A 4 12.81 6.78 36.46
N ALA A 5 12.04 6.67 37.55
CA ALA A 5 10.59 6.47 37.51
C ALA A 5 9.81 7.56 36.73
N PRO A 6 10.04 8.87 36.93
CA PRO A 6 9.31 9.90 36.17
C PRO A 6 9.67 9.89 34.67
N PHE A 7 10.91 9.53 34.32
CA PHE A 7 11.36 9.47 32.93
C PHE A 7 10.69 8.30 32.17
N LEU A 8 10.53 7.15 32.84
CA LEU A 8 9.87 5.97 32.27
C LEU A 8 8.36 6.19 32.06
N VAL A 9 7.71 6.93 32.97
CA VAL A 9 6.29 7.32 32.83
C VAL A 9 6.10 8.31 31.68
N PHE A 10 7.01 9.27 31.51
CA PHE A 10 6.94 10.24 30.42
C PHE A 10 7.11 9.57 29.04
N LEU A 11 8.02 8.61 28.94
CA LEU A 11 8.22 7.82 27.72
C LEU A 11 7.00 6.95 27.38
N ALA A 12 6.36 6.35 28.39
CA ALA A 12 5.14 5.57 28.21
C ALA A 12 3.98 6.44 27.70
N VAL A 13 3.77 7.62 28.27
CA VAL A 13 2.71 8.56 27.82
C VAL A 13 2.96 9.05 26.39
N ALA A 14 4.22 9.30 26.01
CA ALA A 14 4.58 9.70 24.65
C ALA A 14 4.29 8.61 23.59
N MET A 15 4.30 7.32 23.99
CA MET A 15 3.95 6.22 23.08
C MET A 15 2.44 6.04 22.90
N LEU A 16 1.60 6.57 23.79
CA LEU A 16 0.14 6.48 23.67
C LEU A 16 -0.49 7.59 22.79
N SER A 17 0.24 8.65 22.44
CA SER A 17 -0.31 9.76 21.64
C SER A 17 -0.35 9.50 20.12
N GLY A 18 -0.10 8.27 19.67
CA GLY A 18 -0.08 7.89 18.25
C GLY A 18 -1.39 7.29 17.73
N CYS A 19 -2.55 7.91 17.99
CA CYS A 19 -3.78 7.51 17.29
C CYS A 19 -3.81 8.15 15.89
N TYR A 20 -3.43 7.37 14.87
CA TYR A 20 -3.59 7.75 13.48
C TYR A 20 -4.95 7.27 12.97
N SER A 21 -5.85 8.20 12.65
CA SER A 21 -7.15 7.93 12.05
C SER A 21 -7.03 8.14 10.53
N ASN A 22 -7.05 7.04 9.78
CA ASN A 22 -7.21 7.06 8.32
C ASN A 22 -8.70 7.09 7.99
N GLU A 23 -9.33 8.26 8.06
CA GLU A 23 -10.70 8.43 7.55
C GLU A 23 -10.64 8.75 6.05
N VAL A 24 -11.29 7.91 5.24
CA VAL A 24 -11.31 8.05 3.79
C VAL A 24 -12.35 9.10 3.42
N LYS A 25 -11.90 10.23 2.87
CA LYS A 25 -12.78 11.34 2.45
C LYS A 25 -13.05 11.29 0.96
N ARG A 26 -14.17 11.89 0.57
CA ARG A 26 -14.57 12.10 -0.83
C ARG A 26 -13.49 12.89 -1.57
N ASP A 27 -13.02 12.38 -2.70
CA ASP A 27 -11.98 13.05 -3.48
C ASP A 27 -12.63 13.97 -4.52
N PRO A 28 -12.37 15.31 -4.49
CA PRO A 28 -12.94 16.24 -5.45
C PRO A 28 -12.54 15.93 -6.91
N ALA A 29 -11.42 15.24 -7.15
CA ALA A 29 -10.96 14.91 -8.50
C ALA A 29 -11.84 13.88 -9.23
N PHE A 30 -12.69 13.14 -8.50
CA PHE A 30 -13.63 12.16 -9.04
C PHE A 30 -15.09 12.63 -9.01
N ALA A 31 -15.31 13.91 -8.67
CA ALA A 31 -16.64 14.50 -8.77
C ALA A 31 -17.11 14.54 -10.23
N ALA A 32 -18.42 14.42 -10.45
CA ALA A 32 -18.99 14.47 -11.79
C ALA A 32 -18.64 15.81 -12.46
N VAL A 33 -18.02 15.71 -13.64
CA VAL A 33 -17.64 16.89 -14.42
C VAL A 33 -18.91 17.50 -15.01
N ARG A 34 -19.09 18.80 -14.81
CA ARG A 34 -20.19 19.53 -15.46
C ARG A 34 -19.86 19.68 -16.93
N PRO A 35 -20.83 19.51 -17.85
CA PRO A 35 -20.61 19.82 -19.25
C PRO A 35 -20.12 21.26 -19.38
N GLU A 36 -18.92 21.44 -19.92
CA GLU A 36 -18.43 22.77 -20.25
C GLU A 36 -19.21 23.28 -21.46
N PRO A 37 -19.74 24.51 -21.43
CA PRO A 37 -20.30 25.13 -22.62
C PRO A 37 -19.20 25.20 -23.66
N ILE A 38 -19.34 24.44 -24.74
CA ILE A 38 -18.46 24.60 -25.90
C ILE A 38 -18.78 25.97 -26.46
N GLU A 39 -17.83 26.91 -26.37
CA GLU A 39 -17.98 28.20 -27.03
C GLU A 39 -18.21 27.94 -28.52
N PRO A 40 -19.30 28.46 -29.12
CA PRO A 40 -19.50 28.33 -30.55
C PRO A 40 -18.31 28.98 -31.23
N GLN A 41 -17.49 28.18 -31.92
CA GLN A 41 -16.45 28.76 -32.76
C GLN A 41 -17.13 29.31 -33.99
N ASP A 42 -17.00 30.62 -34.20
CA ASP A 42 -17.51 31.29 -35.39
C ASP A 42 -16.77 30.74 -36.63
N ASN A 43 -17.41 29.79 -37.32
CA ASN A 43 -16.94 29.28 -38.59
C ASN A 43 -17.49 30.20 -39.70
N TYR A 44 -16.61 30.99 -40.32
CA TYR A 44 -16.95 31.86 -41.45
C TYR A 44 -16.72 31.16 -42.81
N ASP A 45 -17.00 29.86 -42.91
CA ASP A 45 -16.81 29.09 -44.15
C ASP A 45 -18.00 29.14 -45.11
N GLY A 46 -19.11 29.76 -44.69
CA GLY A 46 -20.35 29.88 -45.49
C GLY A 46 -21.11 28.56 -45.66
N ALA A 47 -20.69 27.49 -44.97
CA ALA A 47 -21.39 26.22 -44.96
C ALA A 47 -22.52 26.23 -43.93
N ILE A 48 -23.67 25.67 -44.31
CA ILE A 48 -24.81 25.47 -43.39
C ILE A 48 -24.54 24.25 -42.48
N PHE A 49 -23.71 23.31 -42.93
CA PHE A 49 -23.41 22.07 -42.23
C PHE A 49 -22.07 22.14 -41.51
N ASP A 50 -22.08 21.95 -40.18
CA ASP A 50 -20.88 21.81 -39.37
C ASP A 50 -20.71 20.34 -38.96
N ALA A 51 -19.66 19.69 -39.47
CA ALA A 51 -19.31 18.32 -39.13
C ALA A 51 -18.97 18.13 -37.64
N ARG A 52 -18.61 19.20 -36.92
CA ARG A 52 -18.29 19.17 -35.48
C ARG A 52 -19.56 19.04 -34.63
N ASN A 53 -20.67 19.60 -35.10
CA ASN A 53 -21.97 19.48 -34.46
C ASN A 53 -22.87 18.46 -35.17
N ASN A 54 -22.27 17.37 -35.67
CA ASN A 54 -23.00 16.28 -36.29
C ASN A 54 -23.98 15.65 -35.29
N ILE A 55 -25.28 15.89 -35.52
CA ILE A 55 -26.36 15.23 -34.79
C ILE A 55 -26.64 13.93 -35.53
N SER A 56 -26.22 12.83 -34.93
CA SER A 56 -26.46 11.50 -35.50
C SER A 56 -27.92 11.12 -35.27
N LEU A 57 -28.76 11.22 -36.31
CA LEU A 57 -30.20 10.95 -36.23
C LEU A 57 -30.55 9.46 -36.14
N PHE A 58 -29.59 8.58 -36.46
CA PHE A 58 -29.80 7.13 -36.55
C PHE A 58 -28.71 6.31 -35.84
N GLU A 59 -27.87 6.94 -35.01
CA GLU A 59 -26.86 6.25 -34.23
C GLU A 59 -27.29 6.21 -32.77
N ASP A 60 -26.95 5.12 -32.09
CA ASP A 60 -27.17 4.99 -30.66
C ASP A 60 -26.40 6.07 -29.88
N TYR A 61 -26.98 6.51 -28.76
CA TYR A 61 -26.35 7.51 -27.92
C TYR A 61 -25.08 6.92 -27.29
N ARG A 62 -23.93 7.55 -27.59
CA ARG A 62 -22.62 7.21 -27.04
C ARG A 62 -21.93 8.46 -26.55
N ALA A 63 -21.30 8.36 -25.39
CA ALA A 63 -20.47 9.43 -24.84
C ALA A 63 -19.33 9.80 -25.82
N ARG A 64 -19.21 11.09 -26.14
CA ARG A 64 -18.23 11.66 -27.08
C ARG A 64 -17.67 13.01 -26.66
N ARG A 65 -18.31 13.68 -25.69
CA ARG A 65 -17.99 15.05 -25.26
C ARG A 65 -17.67 15.07 -23.78
N VAL A 66 -16.91 16.08 -23.36
CA VAL A 66 -16.66 16.35 -21.94
C VAL A 66 -17.98 16.58 -21.21
N GLY A 67 -18.15 15.93 -20.06
CA GLY A 67 -19.39 15.95 -19.28
C GLY A 67 -20.41 14.88 -19.69
N ASP A 68 -20.18 14.13 -20.77
CA ASP A 68 -21.01 12.96 -21.06
C ASP A 68 -20.80 11.89 -19.98
N ILE A 69 -21.87 11.18 -19.64
CA ILE A 69 -21.87 10.10 -18.64
C ILE A 69 -21.97 8.77 -19.38
N LEU A 70 -21.20 7.78 -18.94
CA LEU A 70 -21.32 6.40 -19.41
C LEU A 70 -21.26 5.43 -18.24
N THR A 71 -21.66 4.17 -18.48
CA THR A 71 -21.65 3.12 -17.46
C THR A 71 -20.45 2.19 -17.68
N VAL A 72 -19.64 1.99 -16.65
CA VAL A 72 -18.58 0.98 -16.66
C VAL A 72 -19.07 -0.27 -15.97
N LYS A 73 -19.00 -1.40 -16.68
CA LYS A 73 -19.23 -2.75 -16.16
C LYS A 73 -17.90 -3.22 -15.54
N LEU A 74 -17.87 -3.34 -14.21
CA LEU A 74 -16.72 -3.80 -13.44
C LEU A 74 -16.69 -5.33 -13.47
N GLU A 75 -15.65 -5.89 -14.07
CA GLU A 75 -15.43 -7.34 -14.24
C GLU A 75 -13.98 -7.67 -13.88
N GLU A 76 -13.59 -7.38 -12.63
CA GLU A 76 -12.20 -7.51 -12.17
C GLU A 76 -12.01 -8.75 -11.30
N GLN A 77 -11.07 -9.61 -11.71
CA GLN A 77 -10.62 -10.75 -10.93
C GLN A 77 -9.10 -10.70 -10.81
N THR A 78 -8.59 -10.65 -9.58
CA THR A 78 -7.14 -10.68 -9.31
C THR A 78 -6.82 -11.82 -8.34
N ASP A 79 -6.04 -12.78 -8.85
CA ASP A 79 -5.44 -13.85 -8.05
C ASP A 79 -3.96 -13.50 -7.79
N ALA A 80 -3.67 -12.96 -6.60
CA ALA A 80 -2.32 -12.60 -6.20
C ALA A 80 -1.76 -13.65 -5.23
N LYS A 81 -0.65 -14.28 -5.61
CA LYS A 81 0.11 -15.18 -4.73
C LYS A 81 1.42 -14.51 -4.36
N LYS A 82 1.65 -14.32 -3.06
CA LYS A 82 2.91 -13.77 -2.54
C LYS A 82 3.56 -14.77 -1.59
N GLU A 83 4.52 -15.51 -2.10
CA GLU A 83 5.42 -16.32 -1.29
C GLU A 83 6.58 -15.45 -0.82
N THR A 84 6.75 -15.32 0.49
CA THR A 84 7.89 -14.63 1.10
C THR A 84 8.66 -15.62 1.99
N GLU A 85 9.82 -16.06 1.52
CA GLU A 85 10.76 -16.82 2.35
C GLU A 85 11.80 -15.85 2.94
N THR A 86 11.73 -15.62 4.25
CA THR A 86 12.71 -14.80 4.98
C THR A 86 13.63 -15.70 5.80
N LYS A 87 14.88 -15.84 5.35
CA LYS A 87 15.94 -16.54 6.10
C LYS A 87 16.87 -15.50 6.72
N ILE A 88 16.92 -15.45 8.04
CA ILE A 88 17.87 -14.62 8.79
C ILE A 88 18.79 -15.56 9.58
N ASN A 89 20.04 -15.66 9.10
CA ASN A 89 21.11 -16.36 9.80
C ASN A 89 21.97 -15.31 10.50
N LYS A 90 21.92 -15.26 11.84
CA LYS A 90 22.78 -14.38 12.64
C LYS A 90 23.69 -15.25 13.52
N SER A 91 24.96 -15.33 13.11
CA SER A 91 26.03 -15.88 13.94
C SER A 91 26.81 -14.71 14.55
N ASN A 92 26.87 -14.64 15.87
CA ASN A 92 27.64 -13.63 16.59
C ASN A 92 28.68 -14.34 17.45
N ASN A 93 29.95 -14.19 17.08
CA ASN A 93 31.07 -14.71 17.84
C ASN A 93 31.86 -13.53 18.39
N ASN A 94 31.67 -13.22 19.67
CA ASN A 94 32.45 -12.21 20.36
C ASN A 94 33.49 -12.91 21.25
N SER A 95 34.72 -12.94 20.76
CA SER A 95 35.88 -13.37 21.53
C SER A 95 36.61 -12.15 22.06
N ILE A 96 36.74 -12.06 23.38
CA ILE A 96 37.69 -11.15 24.00
C ILE A 96 38.98 -11.93 24.20
N ASP A 97 39.99 -11.60 23.38
CA ASP A 97 41.33 -12.15 23.52
C ASP A 97 41.98 -11.68 24.81
N ASN A 98 42.85 -12.52 25.37
CA ASN A 98 43.48 -12.28 26.66
C ASN A 98 44.34 -10.99 26.60
N PRO A 99 44.07 -9.95 27.40
CA PRO A 99 44.84 -8.72 27.35
C PRO A 99 46.30 -8.97 27.75
N THR A 100 47.24 -8.48 26.93
CA THR A 100 48.67 -8.52 27.25
C THR A 100 49.02 -7.43 28.24
N LEU A 101 49.20 -7.79 29.52
CA LEU A 101 49.74 -6.89 30.53
C LEU A 101 51.27 -7.05 30.54
N PHE A 102 52.02 -5.96 30.33
CA PHE A 102 53.48 -5.95 30.38
C PHE A 102 54.20 -6.97 29.47
N GLY A 103 53.60 -7.29 28.31
CA GLY A 103 54.22 -8.17 27.31
C GLY A 103 54.07 -9.67 27.57
N THR A 104 53.32 -10.08 28.60
CA THR A 104 52.98 -11.48 28.89
C THR A 104 51.47 -11.65 29.10
N THR A 105 50.95 -12.84 28.83
CA THR A 105 49.55 -13.17 29.12
C THR A 105 49.41 -13.52 30.60
N PRO A 106 48.52 -12.86 31.36
CA PRO A 106 48.32 -13.20 32.76
C PRO A 106 47.69 -14.59 32.86
N GLN A 107 48.45 -15.56 33.35
CA GLN A 107 47.97 -16.88 33.76
C GLN A 107 47.89 -16.92 35.28
N PHE A 108 46.76 -17.33 35.83
CA PHE A 108 46.57 -17.42 37.27
C PHE A 108 46.09 -18.83 37.65
N ASN A 109 46.58 -19.31 38.80
CA ASN A 109 46.16 -20.60 39.36
C ASN A 109 45.24 -20.32 40.55
N LEU A 110 44.00 -20.80 40.48
CA LEU A 110 43.03 -20.71 41.59
C LEU A 110 43.12 -21.94 42.49
N PRO A 111 42.87 -21.78 43.81
CA PRO A 111 42.75 -22.92 44.73
C PRO A 111 41.57 -23.82 44.32
N GLY A 112 41.75 -25.14 44.36
CA GLY A 112 40.82 -26.16 43.84
C GLY A 112 39.47 -26.32 44.56
N GLN A 113 39.03 -25.29 45.28
CA GLN A 113 37.74 -25.22 45.97
C GLN A 113 36.65 -24.55 45.09
N LEU A 114 37.01 -23.99 43.93
CA LEU A 114 36.04 -23.44 42.97
C LEU A 114 35.72 -24.47 41.86
N PRO A 115 34.44 -24.58 41.44
CA PRO A 115 34.00 -25.53 40.42
C PRO A 115 34.36 -25.03 39.00
N LEU A 116 35.65 -24.99 38.67
CA LEU A 116 36.14 -24.68 37.31
C LEU A 116 36.66 -25.94 36.62
N ALA A 117 36.62 -25.95 35.28
CA ALA A 117 36.99 -27.10 34.43
C ALA A 117 38.49 -27.45 34.47
N SER A 118 39.37 -26.52 34.88
CA SER A 118 40.80 -26.77 35.10
C SER A 118 41.34 -25.85 36.20
N THR A 119 42.26 -26.37 37.02
CA THR A 119 42.91 -25.65 38.14
C THR A 119 44.30 -25.10 37.79
N LYS A 120 44.80 -25.36 36.58
CA LYS A 120 46.10 -24.87 36.08
C LYS A 120 45.92 -24.17 34.74
N ASP A 121 46.67 -23.08 34.55
CA ASP A 121 46.75 -22.29 33.31
C ASP A 121 45.46 -21.60 32.87
N ASN A 122 44.68 -21.08 33.83
CA ASN A 122 43.49 -20.28 33.53
C ASN A 122 43.89 -18.91 32.97
N ASN A 123 43.20 -18.47 31.93
CA ASN A 123 43.37 -17.18 31.28
C ASN A 123 42.09 -16.32 31.45
N LEU A 124 42.17 -15.02 31.11
CA LEU A 124 41.00 -14.12 31.10
C LEU A 124 40.24 -14.14 29.77
N ALA A 125 40.55 -15.09 28.88
CA ALA A 125 39.88 -15.17 27.59
C ALA A 125 38.43 -15.61 27.81
N PHE A 126 37.49 -14.83 27.29
CA PHE A 126 36.07 -15.12 27.40
C PHE A 126 35.44 -15.08 26.01
N GLY A 127 34.88 -16.21 25.59
CA GLY A 127 34.18 -16.36 24.32
C GLY A 127 32.68 -16.45 24.56
N LEU A 128 31.93 -15.51 23.99
CA LEU A 128 30.48 -15.57 23.91
C LEU A 128 30.08 -15.88 22.46
N GLY A 129 29.56 -17.08 22.24
CA GLY A 129 28.94 -17.47 20.98
C GLY A 129 27.42 -17.45 21.12
N SER A 130 26.74 -16.67 20.28
CA SER A 130 25.29 -16.75 20.10
C SER A 130 24.98 -17.01 18.63
N ASN A 131 24.18 -18.04 18.36
CA ASN A 131 23.76 -18.41 17.02
C ASN A 131 22.23 -18.40 16.95
N SER A 132 21.67 -17.41 16.27
CA SER A 132 20.23 -17.28 16.05
C SER A 132 19.92 -17.57 14.58
N ASN A 133 19.11 -18.60 14.36
CA ASN A 133 18.61 -18.96 13.04
C ASN A 133 17.09 -18.73 13.01
N PHE A 134 16.64 -17.78 12.20
CA PHE A 134 15.22 -17.51 11.99
C PHE A 134 14.85 -17.83 10.54
N LYS A 135 13.93 -18.79 10.38
CA LYS A 135 13.30 -19.10 9.09
C LYS A 135 11.82 -18.76 9.18
N GLY A 136 11.43 -17.65 8.58
CA GLY A 136 10.04 -17.25 8.40
C GLY A 136 9.58 -17.62 6.99
N GLN A 137 8.53 -18.42 6.90
CA GLN A 137 7.80 -18.65 5.65
C GLN A 137 6.45 -17.95 5.77
N GLY A 138 6.22 -16.94 4.94
CA GLY A 138 4.93 -16.30 4.78
C GLY A 138 4.37 -16.68 3.43
N ASP A 139 3.31 -17.47 3.43
CA ASP A 139 2.49 -17.68 2.24
C ASP A 139 1.25 -16.79 2.36
N SER A 140 0.98 -16.01 1.31
CA SER A 140 -0.11 -15.06 1.27
C SER A 140 -0.82 -15.20 -0.07
N ASP A 141 -1.87 -16.01 -0.07
CA ASP A 141 -2.85 -16.10 -1.16
C ASP A 141 -3.92 -15.02 -0.95
N GLN A 142 -4.01 -14.07 -1.88
CA GLN A 142 -5.05 -13.05 -1.91
C GLN A 142 -5.88 -13.18 -3.18
N LYS A 143 -7.16 -13.50 -3.02
CA LYS A 143 -8.14 -13.54 -4.11
C LYS A 143 -9.10 -12.37 -3.95
N ASN A 144 -9.12 -11.47 -4.92
CA ASN A 144 -10.04 -10.34 -4.95
C ASN A 144 -10.92 -10.46 -6.19
N GLU A 145 -12.24 -10.34 -6.00
CA GLU A 145 -13.24 -10.28 -7.06
C GLU A 145 -14.03 -8.98 -6.89
N LEU A 146 -14.15 -8.19 -7.95
CA LEU A 146 -14.93 -6.96 -7.98
C LEU A 146 -15.84 -6.98 -9.20
N THR A 147 -17.14 -7.11 -8.92
CA THR A 147 -18.20 -7.20 -9.93
C THR A 147 -19.25 -6.13 -9.66
N GLY A 148 -19.67 -5.39 -10.68
CA GLY A 148 -20.71 -4.37 -10.53
C GLY A 148 -20.77 -3.35 -11.67
N ASN A 149 -21.53 -2.28 -11.47
CA ASN A 149 -21.64 -1.18 -12.45
C ASN A 149 -21.37 0.16 -11.76
N ILE A 150 -20.61 1.04 -12.40
CA ILE A 150 -20.33 2.40 -11.94
C ILE A 150 -20.58 3.41 -13.07
N SER A 151 -21.25 4.52 -12.76
CA SER A 151 -21.40 5.64 -13.68
C SER A 151 -20.19 6.56 -13.59
N VAL A 152 -19.60 6.89 -14.73
CA VAL A 152 -18.43 7.76 -14.84
C VAL A 152 -18.71 8.90 -15.81
N SER A 153 -18.05 10.02 -15.64
CA SER A 153 -18.11 11.16 -16.55
C SER A 153 -16.83 11.28 -17.38
N VAL A 154 -16.97 11.73 -18.63
CA VAL A 154 -15.85 12.13 -19.47
C VAL A 154 -15.29 13.46 -18.95
N VAL A 155 -14.02 13.45 -18.56
CA VAL A 155 -13.30 14.61 -18.05
C VAL A 155 -12.61 15.39 -19.16
N GLU A 156 -12.07 14.66 -20.15
CA GLU A 156 -11.29 15.24 -21.23
C GLU A 156 -11.44 14.39 -22.49
N VAL A 157 -11.48 15.04 -23.65
CA VAL A 157 -11.40 14.39 -24.96
C VAL A 157 -10.03 14.75 -25.57
N LEU A 158 -9.23 13.73 -25.84
CA LEU A 158 -7.89 13.85 -26.38
C LEU A 158 -7.91 14.16 -27.88
N PRO A 159 -6.81 14.70 -28.45
CA PRO A 159 -6.74 15.07 -29.87
C PRO A 159 -6.96 13.91 -30.85
N ASN A 160 -6.73 12.67 -30.42
CA ASN A 160 -6.97 11.46 -31.22
C ASN A 160 -8.42 10.95 -31.13
N GLY A 161 -9.28 11.60 -30.34
CA GLY A 161 -10.67 11.22 -30.08
C GLY A 161 -10.86 10.24 -28.93
N ASN A 162 -9.79 9.81 -28.25
CA ASN A 162 -9.93 9.05 -27.01
C ASN A 162 -10.40 9.95 -25.87
N MET A 163 -10.93 9.37 -24.82
CA MET A 163 -11.53 10.12 -23.71
C MET A 163 -10.96 9.66 -22.38
N VAL A 164 -10.67 10.60 -21.50
CA VAL A 164 -10.33 10.32 -20.10
C VAL A 164 -11.61 10.35 -19.30
N ILE A 165 -11.86 9.27 -18.56
CA ILE A 165 -13.06 9.10 -17.74
C ILE A 165 -12.68 9.06 -16.26
N ARG A 166 -13.54 9.64 -15.43
CA ARG A 166 -13.44 9.56 -13.97
C ARG A 166 -14.82 9.48 -13.35
N GLY A 167 -14.93 8.71 -12.29
CA GLY A 167 -16.12 8.67 -11.46
C GLY A 167 -15.86 8.06 -10.09
N GLU A 168 -16.66 8.48 -9.13
CA GLU A 168 -16.71 7.92 -7.79
C GLU A 168 -18.16 7.57 -7.45
N ARG A 169 -18.36 6.35 -6.97
CA ARG A 169 -19.62 5.89 -6.40
C ARG A 169 -19.40 5.66 -4.91
N VAL A 170 -20.17 6.38 -4.10
CA VAL A 170 -20.21 6.20 -2.64
C VAL A 170 -21.40 5.32 -2.30
N VAL A 171 -21.15 4.21 -1.61
CA VAL A 171 -22.19 3.30 -1.11
C VAL A 171 -22.06 3.23 0.39
N THR A 172 -23.09 3.66 1.11
CA THR A 172 -23.13 3.52 2.57
C THR A 172 -23.71 2.16 2.92
N ILE A 173 -22.90 1.27 3.49
CA ILE A 173 -23.31 -0.06 3.94
C ILE A 173 -23.10 -0.17 5.45
N ASN A 174 -24.16 -0.52 6.18
CA ASN A 174 -24.18 -0.64 7.63
C ASN A 174 -23.72 0.64 8.37
N GLN A 175 -22.48 0.65 8.88
CA GLN A 175 -21.89 1.72 9.68
C GLN A 175 -20.68 2.40 9.00
N GLY A 176 -20.47 2.17 7.70
CA GLY A 176 -19.35 2.73 6.96
C GLY A 176 -19.72 3.21 5.55
N ASN A 177 -18.90 4.10 5.01
CA ASN A 177 -18.94 4.51 3.62
C ASN A 177 -17.90 3.74 2.81
N GLU A 178 -18.36 3.10 1.75
CA GLU A 178 -17.52 2.47 0.75
C GLU A 178 -17.40 3.38 -0.47
N TYR A 179 -16.17 3.62 -0.88
CA TYR A 179 -15.83 4.44 -2.03
C TYR A 179 -15.30 3.54 -3.14
N ILE A 180 -16.01 3.51 -4.27
CA ILE A 180 -15.56 2.90 -5.52
C ILE A 180 -15.14 4.03 -6.44
N ARG A 181 -13.84 4.13 -6.74
CA ARG A 181 -13.31 5.12 -7.67
C ARG A 181 -12.76 4.43 -8.90
N LEU A 182 -13.06 4.99 -10.05
CA LEU A 182 -12.53 4.56 -11.32
C LEU A 182 -11.98 5.75 -12.09
N SER A 183 -10.79 5.59 -12.65
CA SER A 183 -10.25 6.48 -13.67
C SER A 183 -9.53 5.68 -14.75
N GLY A 184 -9.51 6.22 -15.96
CA GLY A 184 -8.74 5.63 -17.06
C GLY A 184 -9.05 6.32 -18.38
N MET A 185 -8.50 5.77 -19.46
CA MET A 185 -8.72 6.24 -20.82
C MET A 185 -9.51 5.22 -21.63
N ILE A 186 -10.48 5.69 -22.41
CA ILE A 186 -11.33 4.86 -23.27
C ILE A 186 -11.32 5.38 -24.71
N SER A 187 -11.58 4.48 -25.65
CA SER A 187 -11.86 4.83 -27.03
C SER A 187 -13.38 4.85 -27.25
N PRO A 188 -13.94 5.84 -27.97
CA PRO A 188 -15.37 5.87 -28.30
C PRO A 188 -15.87 4.64 -29.08
N ARG A 189 -14.94 3.89 -29.71
CA ARG A 189 -15.25 2.65 -30.45
C ARG A 189 -15.54 1.47 -29.53
N ASP A 190 -15.03 1.49 -28.31
CA ASP A 190 -15.18 0.40 -27.34
C ASP A 190 -16.45 0.52 -26.50
N ILE A 191 -17.13 1.68 -26.58
CA ILE A 191 -18.43 1.91 -25.96
C ILE A 191 -19.48 1.09 -26.73
N GLU A 192 -20.34 0.37 -26.03
CA GLU A 192 -21.44 -0.42 -26.58
C GLU A 192 -22.62 0.48 -27.03
N ALA A 193 -23.64 -0.10 -27.65
CA ALA A 193 -24.84 0.65 -28.06
C ALA A 193 -25.69 1.14 -26.86
N ASP A 194 -25.55 0.51 -25.69
CA ASP A 194 -26.20 0.90 -24.44
C ASP A 194 -25.42 1.97 -23.64
N ASN A 195 -24.41 2.61 -24.26
CA ASN A 195 -23.51 3.56 -23.62
C ASN A 195 -22.76 2.97 -22.41
N SER A 196 -22.35 1.71 -22.52
CA SER A 196 -21.54 1.02 -21.51
C SER A 196 -20.19 0.54 -22.04
N ILE A 197 -19.25 0.27 -21.13
CA ILE A 197 -17.94 -0.30 -21.45
C ILE A 197 -17.50 -1.27 -20.35
N SER A 198 -16.86 -2.38 -20.70
CA SER A 198 -16.25 -3.29 -19.72
C SER A 198 -14.94 -2.72 -19.18
N SER A 199 -14.68 -2.89 -17.88
CA SER A 199 -13.48 -2.39 -17.20
C SER A 199 -12.18 -2.92 -17.82
N ILE A 200 -12.21 -4.12 -18.39
CA ILE A 200 -11.08 -4.74 -19.09
C ILE A 200 -10.63 -3.99 -20.35
N ARG A 201 -11.52 -3.16 -20.93
CA ARG A 201 -11.27 -2.39 -22.15
C ARG A 201 -10.79 -0.97 -21.87
N ILE A 202 -10.59 -0.61 -20.61
CA ILE A 202 -10.13 0.71 -20.20
C ILE A 202 -8.60 0.69 -20.13
N ALA A 203 -7.95 1.62 -20.83
CA ALA A 203 -6.50 1.79 -20.76
C ALA A 203 -6.11 2.56 -19.49
N ASP A 204 -5.03 2.12 -18.84
CA ASP A 204 -4.56 2.64 -17.54
C ASP A 204 -5.70 2.75 -16.50
N ALA A 205 -6.47 1.67 -16.38
CA ALA A 205 -7.58 1.59 -15.46
C ALA A 205 -7.07 1.58 -14.01
N GLN A 206 -7.32 2.67 -13.29
CA GLN A 206 -7.09 2.77 -11.85
C GLN A 206 -8.43 2.61 -11.15
N ILE A 207 -8.59 1.46 -10.51
CA ILE A 207 -9.80 1.10 -9.77
C ILE A 207 -9.41 0.97 -8.30
N SER A 208 -10.05 1.76 -7.45
CA SER A 208 -9.84 1.66 -6.00
C SER A 208 -11.17 1.41 -5.31
N TYR A 209 -11.16 0.41 -4.44
CA TYR A 209 -12.23 0.11 -3.51
C TYR A 209 -11.70 0.37 -2.11
N VAL A 210 -12.24 1.39 -1.45
CA VAL A 210 -11.77 1.82 -0.14
C VAL A 210 -12.97 1.96 0.80
N GLY A 211 -12.96 1.19 1.90
CA GLY A 211 -13.91 1.33 2.99
C GLY A 211 -13.26 1.99 4.21
N ASP A 212 -14.06 2.69 5.01
CA ASP A 212 -13.66 3.34 6.27
C ASP A 212 -13.73 2.40 7.50
N GLY A 213 -13.65 1.07 7.29
CA GLY A 213 -13.83 0.04 8.32
C GLY A 213 -12.55 -0.55 8.96
N PRO A 214 -12.64 -1.19 10.15
CA PRO A 214 -11.51 -1.63 10.98
C PRO A 214 -10.77 -2.91 10.51
N THR A 215 -11.04 -3.43 9.32
CA THR A 215 -10.65 -4.79 8.92
C THR A 215 -9.22 -4.95 8.40
N ASN A 216 -8.45 -3.88 8.22
CA ASN A 216 -7.14 -3.96 7.54
C ASN A 216 -5.91 -4.10 8.47
N ASP A 217 -6.06 -4.04 9.80
CA ASP A 217 -4.92 -3.98 10.73
C ASP A 217 -4.37 -5.35 11.16
N ALA A 218 -4.99 -6.47 10.76
CA ALA A 218 -4.59 -7.81 11.24
C ALA A 218 -3.30 -8.36 10.60
N ASN A 219 -2.83 -7.79 9.48
CA ASN A 219 -1.77 -8.39 8.65
C ASN A 219 -0.36 -7.86 8.93
N VAL A 220 -0.18 -6.98 9.92
CA VAL A 220 1.14 -6.38 10.20
C VAL A 220 1.71 -6.96 11.49
N MET A 221 2.95 -7.44 11.41
CA MET A 221 3.73 -7.84 12.58
C MET A 221 3.79 -6.67 13.57
N GLY A 222 3.23 -6.88 14.76
CA GLY A 222 3.18 -5.88 15.81
C GLY A 222 4.55 -5.29 16.12
N TRP A 223 4.58 -4.02 16.48
CA TRP A 223 5.81 -3.30 16.79
C TRP A 223 6.66 -3.99 17.87
N LEU A 224 6.00 -4.66 18.84
CA LEU A 224 6.66 -5.39 19.92
C LEU A 224 7.43 -6.60 19.42
N SER A 225 6.88 -7.38 18.49
CA SER A 225 7.57 -8.53 17.92
C SER A 225 8.70 -8.10 16.97
N ARG A 226 8.56 -6.95 16.28
CA ARG A 226 9.68 -6.35 15.52
C ARG A 226 10.83 -5.89 16.41
N PHE A 227 10.55 -5.41 17.64
CA PHE A 227 11.58 -4.97 18.58
C PHE A 227 12.52 -6.11 19.00
N PHE A 228 11.97 -7.26 19.40
CA PHE A 228 12.75 -8.44 19.82
C PHE A 228 13.55 -9.09 18.68
N VAL A 229 13.18 -8.84 17.42
CA VAL A 229 13.90 -9.33 16.23
C VAL A 229 14.92 -8.29 15.71
N SER A 230 14.83 -7.02 16.13
CA SER A 230 15.67 -5.94 15.60
C SER A 230 17.13 -5.99 16.11
N ALA A 231 18.02 -5.31 15.38
CA ALA A 231 19.47 -5.24 15.65
C ALA A 231 19.86 -4.66 17.04
N LEU A 232 18.89 -4.19 17.82
CA LEU A 232 19.11 -3.52 19.10
C LEU A 232 19.24 -4.47 20.30
N MET A 233 18.91 -5.77 20.15
CA MET A 233 19.05 -6.79 21.20
C MET A 233 20.16 -7.81 20.82
N PRO A 234 21.26 -7.91 21.60
CA PRO A 234 22.42 -8.74 21.24
C PRO A 234 22.41 -10.17 21.83
N PHE A 235 21.31 -10.64 22.42
CA PHE A 235 21.18 -11.96 23.05
C PHE A 235 20.04 -12.79 22.44
#